data_AF-A0A946QU80-F1
#
_entry.id   AF-A0A946QU80-F1
#
_cell.length_a   1.000
_cell.length_b   1.000
_cell.length_c   1.000
_cell.angle_alpha   90.00
_cell.angle_beta   90.00
_cell.angle_gamma   90.00
#
_symmetry.space_group_name_H-M   'P 1'
#
loop_
_entity.id
_entity.type
_entity.pdbx_description
1 polymer ?
#
loop_
_entity_poly.entity_id
_entity_poly.type
_entity_poly.pdbx_seq_one_letter_code
_entity_poly.pdbx_strand_id
1 'polypeptide(L)'
;MIKVDIINFLDRLKDKWETKTGLLLLAIVIIPIYFLLFDYFTETETEANWLIYRLLIPSCILLIMTCYWFYNTNRFFLRTTSKITAGIIIIIDSEKDKPVISKIVRKVVHQINNSRAFSNVALKILPANSFITIKEVERYHRNFSFMYDLIIQVFIESGQYNSIEKIIVEKLSVTFRPKDRNKQKRILFNTVDLSRDMDLQVKSRDWEYKLINSGVDNKKYFENILPMFLYYIGFYAIYVDRFEDALEIMTPIYKSKNTIVPISKKEGNKIELKLKPLNIAEARLATILVDLFFYAAIFSYQKSETEKALTYFKRLEEIIKTHPKKFDQYISMARYSYELNNLDDAIKYNELAQELEPNNEAIFLNIGFFSILNDDKEKFCLNYYRIFKARSKSKLNWVDVLDFQLKQQEKLKDKDRYFNFSTGFIDYVFLNPMNTDSFQEIVDSYKSDVEYNCIYELGRKILSNKINESKPNIKTQPRIKRNKKKKRKRK
;
A
#
# COMPACT_ATOMS: atom_id res chain seq x y z
N MET A 1 -7.95 -54.39 31.11
CA MET A 1 -8.51 -54.21 29.75
C MET A 1 -9.15 -52.82 29.71
N ILE A 2 -8.43 -51.82 29.19
CA ILE A 2 -8.94 -50.45 29.09
C ILE A 2 -10.00 -50.48 27.98
N LYS A 3 -11.28 -50.31 28.33
CA LYS A 3 -12.34 -50.03 27.34
C LYS A 3 -12.06 -48.63 26.79
N VAL A 4 -11.19 -48.57 25.78
CA VAL A 4 -11.07 -47.38 24.95
C VAL A 4 -12.37 -47.31 24.16
N ASP A 5 -13.22 -46.35 24.51
CA ASP A 5 -14.40 -46.05 23.73
C ASP A 5 -13.93 -45.55 22.35
N ILE A 6 -14.06 -46.44 21.35
CA ILE A 6 -13.55 -46.25 20.00
C ILE A 6 -14.14 -44.99 19.38
N ILE A 7 -15.40 -44.66 19.68
CA ILE A 7 -16.08 -43.47 19.16
C ILE A 7 -15.39 -42.21 19.70
N ASN A 8 -15.22 -42.14 21.02
CA ASN A 8 -14.51 -41.05 21.68
C ASN A 8 -13.04 -40.93 21.23
N PHE A 9 -12.38 -42.04 20.91
CA PHE A 9 -11.02 -42.03 20.38
C PHE A 9 -10.98 -41.50 18.94
N LEU A 10 -11.88 -41.95 18.07
CA LEU A 10 -11.98 -41.49 16.69
C LEU A 10 -12.35 -40.00 16.61
N ASP A 11 -13.22 -39.53 17.49
CA ASP A 11 -13.54 -38.09 17.61
C ASP A 11 -12.30 -37.30 18.05
N ARG A 12 -11.57 -37.77 19.07
CA ARG A 12 -10.29 -37.14 19.48
C ARG A 12 -9.25 -37.13 18.35
N LEU A 13 -9.17 -38.21 17.57
CA LEU A 13 -8.24 -38.32 16.45
C LEU A 13 -8.63 -37.37 15.32
N LYS A 14 -9.93 -37.25 15.03
CA LYS A 14 -10.49 -36.28 14.07
C LYS A 14 -10.23 -34.84 14.51
N ASP A 15 -10.46 -34.52 15.77
CA ASP A 15 -10.28 -33.18 16.33
C ASP A 15 -8.81 -32.78 16.38
N LYS A 16 -7.93 -33.75 16.66
CA LYS A 16 -6.49 -33.55 16.73
C LYS A 16 -5.77 -33.85 15.43
N TRP A 17 -6.47 -34.26 14.36
CA TRP A 17 -5.84 -34.71 13.11
C TRP A 17 -4.81 -33.72 12.61
N GLU A 18 -5.12 -32.43 12.67
CA GLU A 18 -4.26 -31.37 12.16
C GLU A 18 -3.03 -31.07 13.02
N THR A 19 -2.86 -31.75 14.17
CA THR A 19 -1.76 -31.57 15.13
C THR A 19 -0.76 -32.73 15.09
N LYS A 20 0.45 -32.52 15.62
CA LYS A 20 1.45 -33.61 15.77
C LYS A 20 0.90 -34.75 16.63
N THR A 21 0.05 -34.42 17.62
CA THR A 21 -0.62 -35.41 18.46
C THR A 21 -1.63 -36.26 17.69
N GLY A 22 -2.31 -35.73 16.67
CA GLY A 22 -3.19 -36.53 15.82
C GLY A 22 -2.43 -37.55 14.98
N LEU A 23 -1.31 -37.15 14.37
CA LEU A 23 -0.44 -38.08 13.63
C LEU A 23 0.10 -39.19 14.54
N LEU A 24 0.50 -38.83 15.77
CA LEU A 24 0.97 -39.79 16.77
C LEU A 24 -0.15 -40.74 17.21
N LEU A 25 -1.36 -40.22 17.46
CA LEU A 25 -2.52 -41.06 17.79
C LEU A 25 -2.88 -42.02 16.65
N LEU A 26 -2.79 -41.58 15.39
CA LEU A 26 -3.02 -42.44 14.23
C LEU A 26 -1.95 -43.53 14.12
N ALA A 27 -0.67 -43.17 14.32
CA ALA A 27 0.44 -44.12 14.34
C ALA A 27 0.25 -45.18 15.42
N ILE A 28 -0.18 -44.79 16.63
CA ILE A 28 -0.47 -45.71 17.74
C ILE A 28 -1.58 -46.71 17.40
N VAL A 29 -2.50 -46.39 16.49
CA VAL A 29 -3.58 -47.32 16.09
C VAL A 29 -3.17 -48.18 14.91
N ILE A 30 -2.54 -47.60 13.90
CA ILE A 30 -2.25 -48.30 12.65
C ILE A 30 -1.10 -49.29 12.82
N ILE A 31 -0.08 -48.96 13.63
CA ILE A 31 1.06 -49.86 13.84
C ILE A 31 0.62 -51.18 14.51
N PRO A 32 -0.15 -51.19 15.62
CA PRO A 32 -0.63 -52.44 16.20
C PRO A 32 -1.60 -53.20 15.31
N ILE A 33 -2.50 -52.51 14.60
CA ILE A 33 -3.41 -53.16 13.65
C ILE A 33 -2.63 -53.87 12.54
N TYR A 34 -1.56 -53.23 12.04
CA TYR A 34 -0.67 -53.85 11.06
C TYR A 34 -0.05 -55.13 11.61
N PHE A 35 0.52 -55.10 12.82
CA PHE A 35 1.13 -56.30 13.43
C PHE A 35 0.10 -57.40 13.70
N LEU A 36 -1.11 -57.05 14.15
CA LEU A 36 -2.19 -58.01 14.38
C LEU A 36 -2.68 -58.67 13.08
N LEU A 37 -2.84 -57.90 12.01
CA LEU A 37 -3.21 -58.43 10.70
C LEU A 37 -2.09 -59.27 10.11
N PHE A 38 -0.84 -58.81 10.25
CA PHE A 38 0.33 -59.56 9.79
C PHE A 38 0.39 -60.94 10.47
N ASP A 39 0.37 -60.99 11.80
CA ASP A 39 0.42 -62.25 12.55
C ASP A 39 -0.78 -63.18 12.26
N TYR A 40 -1.92 -62.65 11.81
CA TYR A 40 -3.08 -63.44 11.38
C TYR A 40 -2.93 -64.02 9.96
N PHE A 41 -2.25 -63.34 9.05
CA PHE A 41 -2.15 -63.73 7.64
C PHE A 41 -0.86 -64.47 7.29
N THR A 42 0.19 -64.41 8.12
CA THR A 42 1.46 -65.10 7.87
C THR A 42 1.73 -66.19 8.90
N GLU A 43 1.23 -67.40 8.65
CA GLU A 43 1.55 -68.59 9.47
C GLU A 43 2.91 -69.22 9.10
N THR A 44 3.56 -68.81 8.00
CA THR A 44 4.79 -69.43 7.51
C THR A 44 5.75 -68.41 6.91
N GLU A 45 6.77 -67.99 7.65
CA GLU A 45 7.86 -67.18 7.08
C GLU A 45 9.27 -67.62 7.54
N THR A 46 10.21 -67.48 6.60
CA THR A 46 11.66 -67.67 6.75
C THR A 46 12.34 -66.41 7.28
N GLU A 47 13.47 -66.55 7.97
CA GLU A 47 14.17 -65.45 8.68
C GLU A 47 14.51 -64.22 7.81
N ALA A 48 14.68 -64.39 6.49
CA ALA A 48 15.01 -63.30 5.57
C ALA A 48 13.85 -62.30 5.33
N ASN A 49 12.60 -62.74 5.48
CA ASN A 49 11.41 -61.91 5.28
C ASN A 49 11.05 -61.08 6.52
N TRP A 50 11.49 -61.51 7.70
CA TRP A 50 11.16 -60.89 8.99
C TRP A 50 11.46 -59.39 9.03
N LEU A 51 12.63 -58.98 8.51
CA LEU A 51 13.08 -57.59 8.55
C LEU A 51 12.26 -56.70 7.60
N ILE A 52 11.83 -57.26 6.47
CA ILE A 52 11.02 -56.54 5.48
C ILE A 52 9.61 -56.29 6.05
N TYR A 53 8.94 -57.33 6.55
CA TYR A 53 7.57 -57.21 6.99
C TYR A 53 7.41 -56.55 8.36
N ARG A 54 8.34 -56.73 9.30
CA ARG A 54 8.20 -56.15 10.64
C ARG A 54 8.84 -54.76 10.79
N LEU A 55 9.71 -54.35 9.88
CA LEU A 55 10.41 -53.07 9.97
C LEU A 55 10.18 -52.17 8.74
N LEU A 56 10.48 -52.65 7.53
CA LEU A 56 10.39 -51.82 6.32
C LEU A 56 8.97 -51.42 5.97
N ILE A 57 8.03 -52.36 5.93
CA ILE A 57 6.63 -52.07 5.56
C ILE A 57 5.96 -51.10 6.56
N PRO A 58 6.01 -51.31 7.89
CA PRO A 58 5.50 -50.33 8.86
C PRO A 58 6.15 -48.95 8.72
N SER A 59 7.45 -48.90 8.46
CA SER A 59 8.18 -47.65 8.27
C SER A 59 7.72 -46.93 7.00
N CYS A 60 7.50 -47.67 5.90
CA CYS A 60 6.93 -47.13 4.67
C CYS A 60 5.49 -46.64 4.86
N ILE A 61 4.65 -47.37 5.60
CA ILE A 61 3.28 -46.94 5.94
C ILE A 61 3.34 -45.63 6.73
N LEU A 62 4.18 -45.55 7.78
CA LEU A 62 4.40 -44.34 8.56
C LEU A 62 4.90 -43.17 7.71
N LEU A 63 5.82 -43.42 6.78
CA LEU A 63 6.35 -42.42 5.87
C LEU A 63 5.24 -41.88 4.95
N ILE A 64 4.49 -42.78 4.28
CA ILE A 64 3.37 -42.42 3.40
C ILE A 64 2.32 -41.63 4.18
N MET A 65 1.98 -42.06 5.39
CA MET A 65 1.03 -41.35 6.24
C MET A 65 1.53 -39.98 6.67
N THR A 66 2.81 -39.88 7.02
CA THR A 66 3.42 -38.60 7.40
C THR A 66 3.40 -37.65 6.20
N CYS A 67 3.75 -38.13 5.01
CA CYS A 67 3.64 -37.38 3.76
C CYS A 67 2.20 -36.95 3.47
N TYR A 68 1.23 -37.86 3.62
CA TYR A 68 -0.20 -37.58 3.45
C TYR A 68 -0.68 -36.53 4.46
N TRP A 69 -0.25 -36.63 5.71
CA TRP A 69 -0.58 -35.68 6.76
C TRP A 69 0.01 -34.29 6.47
N PHE A 70 1.27 -34.22 6.04
CA PHE A 70 1.90 -32.96 5.61
C PHE A 70 1.15 -32.30 4.45
N TYR A 71 0.72 -33.11 3.47
CA TYR A 71 -0.09 -32.66 2.34
C TYR A 71 -1.47 -32.15 2.79
N ASN A 72 -2.21 -32.96 3.54
CA ASN A 72 -3.59 -32.67 3.94
C ASN A 72 -3.69 -31.49 4.93
N THR A 73 -2.67 -31.29 5.76
CA THR A 73 -2.60 -30.14 6.69
C THR A 73 -2.03 -28.87 6.07
N ASN A 74 -1.77 -28.86 4.75
CA ASN A 74 -1.15 -27.74 4.03
C ASN A 74 0.19 -27.28 4.63
N ARG A 75 0.90 -28.18 5.32
CA ARG A 75 2.17 -27.87 5.99
C ARG A 75 3.36 -27.93 5.05
N PHE A 76 3.19 -28.47 3.84
CA PHE A 76 4.25 -28.54 2.84
C PHE A 76 3.74 -28.35 1.41
N PHE A 77 4.19 -27.29 0.75
CA PHE A 77 4.02 -27.09 -0.69
C PHE A 77 5.04 -26.09 -1.23
N LEU A 78 5.30 -26.14 -2.53
CA LEU A 78 6.11 -25.15 -3.23
C LEU A 78 5.22 -24.02 -3.73
N ARG A 79 5.57 -22.79 -3.35
CA ARG A 79 4.84 -21.57 -3.75
C ARG A 79 5.09 -21.28 -5.23
N THR A 80 4.06 -20.83 -5.95
CA THR A 80 4.26 -20.16 -7.24
C THR A 80 4.76 -18.73 -6.97
N THR A 81 5.88 -18.34 -7.57
CA THR A 81 6.48 -17.01 -7.35
C THR A 81 5.59 -15.85 -7.81
N SER A 82 4.66 -16.10 -8.74
CA SER A 82 3.74 -15.10 -9.28
C SER A 82 2.66 -14.64 -8.30
N LYS A 83 2.24 -15.48 -7.35
CA LYS A 83 1.11 -15.17 -6.45
C LYS A 83 1.57 -14.79 -5.05
N ILE A 84 0.87 -13.83 -4.44
CA ILE A 84 1.01 -13.52 -3.02
C ILE A 84 0.28 -14.61 -2.24
N THR A 85 1.03 -15.37 -1.43
CA THR A 85 0.49 -16.51 -0.70
C THR A 85 0.34 -16.20 0.78
N ALA A 86 -0.90 -16.16 1.30
CA ALA A 86 -1.18 -15.89 2.70
C ALA A 86 -1.69 -17.13 3.45
N GLY A 87 -1.10 -17.39 4.62
CA GLY A 87 -1.59 -18.39 5.57
C GLY A 87 -2.60 -17.77 6.53
N ILE A 88 -3.73 -18.45 6.77
CA ILE A 88 -4.78 -18.01 7.70
C ILE A 88 -4.80 -18.94 8.91
N ILE A 89 -4.58 -18.41 10.10
CA ILE A 89 -4.72 -19.12 11.38
C ILE A 89 -5.95 -18.58 12.09
N ILE A 90 -6.83 -19.48 12.53
CA ILE A 90 -7.99 -19.12 13.34
C ILE A 90 -7.74 -19.63 14.75
N ILE A 91 -7.86 -18.74 15.73
CA ILE A 91 -7.84 -19.07 17.15
C ILE A 91 -9.26 -18.90 17.70
N ILE A 92 -9.77 -19.96 18.31
CA ILE A 92 -11.13 -20.02 18.85
C ILE A 92 -11.02 -20.59 20.26
N ASP A 93 -11.63 -19.90 21.22
CA ASP A 93 -11.73 -20.29 22.63
C ASP A 93 -12.64 -21.51 22.85
N SER A 94 -13.72 -21.63 22.07
CA SER A 94 -14.72 -22.69 22.13
C SER A 94 -14.53 -23.74 21.03
N GLU A 95 -14.27 -25.00 21.40
CA GLU A 95 -14.20 -26.13 20.44
C GLU A 95 -15.55 -26.40 19.76
N LYS A 96 -16.68 -26.07 20.40
CA LYS A 96 -18.03 -26.26 19.83
C LYS A 96 -18.26 -25.39 18.58
N ASP A 97 -17.70 -24.18 18.55
CA ASP A 97 -17.95 -23.19 17.49
C ASP A 97 -16.97 -23.30 16.32
N LYS A 98 -15.87 -24.03 16.53
CA LYS A 98 -14.83 -24.25 15.53
C LYS A 98 -15.33 -24.76 14.18
N PRO A 99 -16.28 -25.71 14.07
CA PRO A 99 -16.79 -26.16 12.79
C PRO A 99 -17.53 -25.06 12.02
N VAL A 100 -18.29 -24.21 12.73
CA VAL A 100 -19.09 -23.12 12.15
C VAL A 100 -18.16 -22.09 11.53
N ILE A 101 -17.20 -21.60 12.32
CA ILE A 101 -16.22 -20.62 11.85
C ILE A 101 -15.33 -21.18 10.74
N SER A 102 -14.84 -22.42 10.88
CA SER A 102 -14.03 -23.07 9.84
C SER A 102 -14.79 -23.15 8.51
N LYS A 103 -16.10 -23.41 8.55
CA LYS A 103 -16.95 -23.43 7.35
C LYS A 103 -17.03 -22.05 6.69
N ILE A 104 -17.19 -20.98 7.47
CA ILE A 104 -17.25 -19.60 6.95
C ILE A 104 -15.90 -19.22 6.31
N VAL A 105 -14.79 -19.44 7.02
CA VAL A 105 -13.46 -19.11 6.50
C VAL A 105 -13.10 -19.94 5.27
N ARG A 106 -13.45 -21.23 5.23
CA ARG A 106 -13.30 -22.07 4.03
C ARG A 106 -14.04 -21.50 2.83
N LYS A 107 -15.27 -20.99 3.01
CA LYS A 107 -16.01 -20.31 1.93
C LYS A 107 -15.30 -19.05 1.45
N VAL A 108 -14.81 -18.20 2.36
CA VAL A 108 -14.04 -16.98 2.02
C VAL A 108 -12.79 -17.34 1.22
N VAL A 109 -12.01 -18.29 1.72
CA VAL A 109 -10.78 -18.75 1.06
C VAL A 109 -11.06 -19.35 -0.31
N HIS A 110 -12.10 -20.17 -0.44
CA HIS A 110 -12.52 -20.73 -1.71
C HIS A 110 -12.92 -19.64 -2.72
N GLN A 111 -13.70 -18.64 -2.28
CA GLN A 111 -14.10 -17.54 -3.15
C GLN A 111 -12.91 -16.70 -3.62
N ILE A 112 -11.97 -16.37 -2.73
CA ILE A 112 -10.78 -15.58 -3.12
C ILE A 112 -9.91 -16.38 -4.09
N ASN A 113 -9.62 -17.65 -3.80
CA ASN A 113 -8.76 -18.48 -4.64
C ASN A 113 -9.32 -18.75 -6.04
N ASN A 114 -10.64 -18.77 -6.19
CA ASN A 114 -11.32 -19.05 -7.45
C ASN A 114 -11.83 -17.79 -8.16
N SER A 115 -11.66 -16.61 -7.55
CA SER A 115 -12.06 -15.34 -8.16
C SER A 115 -11.06 -14.92 -9.24
N ARG A 116 -11.56 -14.59 -10.43
CA ARG A 116 -10.76 -13.97 -11.48
C ARG A 116 -10.19 -12.61 -11.04
N ALA A 117 -10.93 -11.87 -10.20
CA ALA A 117 -10.50 -10.56 -9.70
C ALA A 117 -9.32 -10.63 -8.72
N PHE A 118 -9.03 -11.81 -8.17
CA PHE A 118 -7.95 -12.02 -7.20
C PHE A 118 -6.98 -13.11 -7.66
N SER A 119 -6.73 -13.21 -8.98
CA SER A 119 -5.88 -14.24 -9.58
C SER A 119 -4.47 -14.29 -9.00
N ASN A 120 -3.97 -13.15 -8.52
CA ASN A 120 -2.60 -12.98 -8.02
C ASN A 120 -2.50 -13.28 -6.51
N VAL A 121 -3.60 -13.71 -5.88
CA VAL A 121 -3.66 -14.07 -4.45
C VAL A 121 -3.88 -15.58 -4.32
N ALA A 122 -3.23 -16.17 -3.32
CA ALA A 122 -3.48 -17.54 -2.89
C ALA A 122 -3.61 -17.59 -1.37
N LEU A 123 -4.78 -18.01 -0.90
CA LEU A 123 -5.06 -18.20 0.52
C LEU A 123 -5.01 -19.67 0.90
N LYS A 124 -4.42 -19.96 2.06
CA LYS A 124 -4.43 -21.30 2.66
C LYS A 124 -4.81 -21.22 4.12
N ILE A 125 -5.69 -22.12 4.53
CA ILE A 125 -6.07 -22.27 5.93
C ILE A 125 -5.04 -23.18 6.58
N LEU A 126 -4.39 -22.66 7.62
CA LEU A 126 -3.55 -23.41 8.52
C LEU A 126 -4.40 -24.01 9.64
N PRO A 127 -3.92 -25.09 10.29
CA PRO A 127 -4.64 -25.73 11.37
C PRO A 127 -5.11 -24.75 12.46
N ALA A 128 -6.38 -24.83 12.84
CA ALA A 128 -6.93 -23.96 13.88
C ALA A 128 -6.27 -24.26 15.24
N ASN A 129 -6.12 -23.23 16.08
CA ASN A 129 -5.50 -23.32 17.42
C ASN A 129 -4.06 -23.90 17.43
N SER A 130 -3.37 -23.97 16.28
CA SER A 130 -2.04 -24.59 16.20
C SER A 130 -0.89 -23.72 16.70
N PHE A 131 -1.06 -22.41 16.65
CA PHE A 131 -0.11 -21.42 17.14
C PHE A 131 -0.91 -20.37 17.89
N ILE A 132 -0.82 -20.35 19.22
CA ILE A 132 -1.64 -19.49 20.08
C ILE A 132 -0.98 -18.12 20.22
N THR A 133 0.36 -18.10 20.31
CA THR A 133 1.11 -16.86 20.53
C THR A 133 1.69 -16.29 19.24
N ILE A 134 1.80 -14.96 19.16
CA ILE A 134 2.46 -14.27 18.04
C ILE A 134 3.90 -14.78 17.85
N LYS A 135 4.61 -15.09 18.95
CA LYS A 135 5.98 -15.62 18.90
C LYS A 135 6.06 -17.00 18.23
N GLU A 136 5.06 -17.85 18.44
CA GLU A 136 4.97 -19.15 17.78
C GLU A 136 4.72 -19.00 16.27
N VAL A 137 3.79 -18.11 15.89
CA VAL A 137 3.53 -17.79 14.48
C VAL A 137 4.77 -17.24 13.81
N GLU A 138 5.49 -16.31 14.45
CA GLU A 138 6.73 -15.76 13.91
C GLU A 138 7.82 -16.83 13.73
N ARG A 139 7.93 -17.77 14.67
CA ARG A 139 8.87 -18.89 14.57
C ARG A 139 8.49 -19.82 13.41
N TYR A 140 7.20 -20.12 13.28
CA TYR A 140 6.68 -20.91 12.18
C TYR A 140 6.91 -20.22 10.83
N HIS A 141 6.50 -18.95 10.69
CA HIS A 141 6.66 -18.18 9.46
C HIS A 141 8.13 -18.07 9.04
N ARG A 142 9.07 -17.98 10.01
CA ARG A 142 10.51 -18.01 9.72
C ARG A 142 10.95 -19.34 9.11
N ASN A 143 10.57 -20.45 9.74
CA ASN A 143 10.97 -21.80 9.31
C ASN A 143 10.31 -22.20 7.98
N PHE A 144 9.11 -21.70 7.73
CA PHE A 144 8.31 -21.98 6.52
C PHE A 144 8.20 -20.75 5.61
N SER A 145 9.23 -19.90 5.63
CA SER A 145 9.21 -18.60 4.93
C SER A 145 9.07 -18.74 3.42
N PHE A 146 9.49 -19.86 2.85
CA PHE A 146 9.35 -20.18 1.42
C PHE A 146 7.91 -20.51 1.00
N MET A 147 7.01 -20.80 1.95
CA MET A 147 5.62 -21.15 1.66
C MET A 147 4.69 -19.94 1.70
N TYR A 148 4.93 -19.00 2.61
CA TYR A 148 4.00 -17.92 2.93
C TYR A 148 4.68 -16.56 2.88
N ASP A 149 4.07 -15.64 2.14
CA ASP A 149 4.42 -14.22 2.11
C ASP A 149 4.02 -13.53 3.42
N LEU A 150 2.79 -13.80 3.86
CA LEU A 150 2.24 -13.32 5.11
C LEU A 150 1.43 -14.40 5.83
N ILE A 151 1.30 -14.25 7.15
CA ILE A 151 0.36 -15.05 7.94
C ILE A 151 -0.58 -14.11 8.68
N ILE A 152 -1.89 -14.34 8.52
CA ILE A 152 -2.95 -13.61 9.22
C ILE A 152 -3.52 -14.52 10.30
N GLN A 153 -3.53 -14.04 11.53
CA GLN A 153 -4.08 -14.74 12.68
C GLN A 153 -5.30 -13.98 13.20
N VAL A 154 -6.43 -14.67 13.27
CA VAL A 154 -7.72 -14.13 13.72
C VAL A 154 -8.06 -14.76 15.07
N PHE A 155 -8.27 -13.92 16.09
CA PHE A 155 -8.71 -14.35 17.42
C PHE A 155 -10.21 -14.17 17.54
N ILE A 156 -10.90 -15.23 17.95
CA ILE A 156 -12.34 -15.31 18.02
C ILE A 156 -12.74 -15.70 19.43
N GLU A 157 -13.67 -14.93 19.97
CA GLU A 157 -14.27 -15.11 21.28
C GLU A 157 -15.71 -15.61 21.10
N SER A 158 -16.07 -16.67 21.82
CA SER A 158 -17.40 -17.27 21.84
C SER A 158 -18.00 -17.19 23.23
N GLY A 159 -19.29 -16.87 23.33
CA GLY A 159 -19.94 -16.85 24.62
C GLY A 159 -21.45 -16.67 24.57
N GLN A 160 -22.10 -16.88 25.71
CA GLN A 160 -23.50 -16.50 25.88
C GLN A 160 -23.58 -15.05 26.33
N TYR A 161 -24.00 -14.17 25.44
CA TYR A 161 -24.17 -12.74 25.69
C TYR A 161 -25.65 -12.40 25.63
N ASN A 162 -26.18 -11.85 26.72
CA ASN A 162 -27.61 -11.51 26.84
C ASN A 162 -28.52 -12.71 26.47
N SER A 163 -28.20 -13.90 27.01
CA SER A 163 -28.93 -15.15 26.76
C SER A 163 -28.93 -15.65 25.31
N ILE A 164 -28.09 -15.09 24.44
CA ILE A 164 -27.91 -15.50 23.05
C ILE A 164 -26.46 -15.97 22.87
N GLU A 165 -26.28 -17.15 22.27
CA GLU A 165 -24.94 -17.63 21.91
C GLU A 165 -24.41 -16.79 20.74
N LYS A 166 -23.29 -16.09 20.98
CA LYS A 166 -22.62 -15.23 20.02
C LYS A 166 -21.17 -15.62 19.82
N ILE A 167 -20.68 -15.33 18.61
CA ILE A 167 -19.27 -15.40 18.26
C ILE A 167 -18.84 -13.99 17.83
N ILE A 168 -17.62 -13.57 18.18
CA ILE A 168 -17.08 -12.24 17.89
C ILE A 168 -15.59 -12.35 17.50
N VAL A 169 -15.15 -11.60 16.50
CA VAL A 169 -13.71 -11.42 16.24
C VAL A 169 -13.18 -10.35 17.19
N GLU A 170 -12.40 -10.78 18.18
CA GLU A 170 -11.85 -9.90 19.22
C GLU A 170 -10.63 -9.13 18.70
N LYS A 171 -9.73 -9.84 18.01
CA LYS A 171 -8.41 -9.33 17.66
C LYS A 171 -7.87 -9.94 16.38
N LEU A 172 -7.00 -9.19 15.71
CA LEU A 172 -6.22 -9.62 14.56
C LEU A 172 -4.72 -9.47 14.83
N SER A 173 -3.90 -10.36 14.27
CA SER A 173 -2.48 -10.11 14.10
C SER A 173 -2.00 -10.58 12.73
N VAL A 174 -0.96 -9.93 12.18
CA VAL A 174 -0.41 -10.27 10.87
C VAL A 174 1.12 -10.25 10.91
N THR A 175 1.77 -11.22 10.27
CA THR A 175 3.23 -11.28 10.11
C THR A 175 3.64 -11.17 8.64
N PHE A 176 4.65 -10.34 8.33
CA PHE A 176 5.15 -10.10 6.97
C PHE A 176 6.57 -10.62 6.75
N ARG A 177 6.90 -10.95 5.49
CA ARG A 177 8.24 -11.26 5.00
C ARG A 177 8.78 -10.17 4.03
N PRO A 178 10.10 -9.87 4.00
CA PRO A 178 11.11 -10.24 5.00
C PRO A 178 10.80 -9.63 6.37
N LYS A 179 11.26 -10.33 7.42
CA LYS A 179 10.98 -9.97 8.81
C LYS A 179 11.66 -8.65 9.14
N ASP A 180 10.94 -7.55 8.98
CA ASP A 180 11.30 -6.29 9.58
C ASP A 180 10.68 -6.23 10.99
N ARG A 181 11.54 -6.14 12.02
CA ARG A 181 11.14 -6.12 13.44
C ARG A 181 10.44 -4.82 13.83
N ASN A 182 10.45 -3.82 12.95
CA ASN A 182 9.77 -2.57 13.21
C ASN A 182 8.25 -2.73 13.05
N LYS A 183 7.51 -2.39 14.11
CA LYS A 183 6.04 -2.26 14.06
C LYS A 183 5.60 -1.11 13.15
N GLN A 184 6.47 -0.13 12.98
CA GLN A 184 6.31 0.95 12.01
C GLN A 184 6.74 0.46 10.63
N LYS A 185 5.78 0.25 9.74
CA LYS A 185 6.05 -0.07 8.35
C LYS A 185 6.09 1.22 7.55
N ARG A 186 7.19 1.48 6.86
CA ARG A 186 7.20 2.53 5.83
C ARG A 186 6.39 2.00 4.66
N ILE A 187 5.27 2.64 4.41
CA ILE A 187 4.33 2.29 3.35
C ILE A 187 4.15 3.57 2.57
N LEU A 188 4.68 3.57 1.35
CA LEU A 188 4.64 4.74 0.50
C LEU A 188 5.35 5.90 1.25
N PHE A 189 4.64 7.00 1.50
CA PHE A 189 5.18 8.17 2.21
C PHE A 189 5.02 8.12 3.73
N ASN A 190 4.27 7.15 4.27
CA ASN A 190 3.83 7.17 5.66
C ASN A 190 4.44 6.02 6.47
N THR A 191 4.74 6.28 7.74
CA THR A 191 5.00 5.22 8.72
C THR A 191 3.68 4.79 9.34
N VAL A 192 3.32 3.52 9.17
CA VAL A 192 2.06 2.96 9.68
C VAL A 192 2.35 2.06 10.87
N ASP A 193 1.70 2.34 11.99
CA ASP A 193 1.63 1.40 13.12
C ASP A 193 0.59 0.33 12.79
N LEU A 194 1.08 -0.84 12.37
CA LEU A 194 0.23 -1.95 11.95
C LEU A 194 -0.72 -2.41 13.08
N SER A 195 -0.33 -2.29 14.35
CA SER A 195 -1.19 -2.70 15.48
C SER A 195 -2.42 -1.80 15.60
N ARG A 196 -2.23 -0.48 15.47
CA ARG A 196 -3.34 0.49 15.51
C ARG A 196 -4.26 0.36 14.29
N ASP A 197 -3.69 0.09 13.12
CA ASP A 197 -4.46 -0.12 11.89
C ASP A 197 -5.32 -1.39 12.01
N MET A 198 -4.76 -2.48 12.57
CA MET A 198 -5.50 -3.69 12.89
C MET A 198 -6.66 -3.46 13.86
N ASP A 199 -6.42 -2.75 14.96
CA ASP A 199 -7.48 -2.43 15.92
C ASP A 199 -8.60 -1.60 15.28
N LEU A 200 -8.26 -0.65 14.40
CA LEU A 200 -9.24 0.14 13.66
C LEU A 200 -10.07 -0.74 12.72
N GLN A 201 -9.43 -1.61 11.94
CA GLN A 201 -10.13 -2.51 11.01
C GLN A 201 -11.05 -3.47 11.75
N VAL A 202 -10.64 -4.02 12.90
CA VAL A 202 -11.52 -4.85 13.73
C VAL A 202 -12.68 -4.01 14.27
N LYS A 203 -12.44 -2.88 14.93
CA LYS A 203 -13.50 -2.04 15.54
C LYS A 203 -14.48 -1.42 14.53
N SER A 204 -14.09 -1.34 13.26
CA SER A 204 -14.92 -0.77 12.19
C SER A 204 -16.07 -1.64 11.70
N ARG A 205 -16.09 -2.93 12.07
CA ARG A 205 -17.02 -3.93 11.53
C ARG A 205 -17.88 -4.53 12.63
N ASP A 206 -19.11 -4.91 12.27
CA ASP A 206 -19.99 -5.67 13.17
C ASP A 206 -19.66 -7.16 13.10
N TRP A 207 -18.86 -7.62 14.06
CA TRP A 207 -18.50 -9.01 14.21
C TRP A 207 -19.49 -9.80 15.08
N GLU A 208 -20.70 -9.35 15.39
CA GLU A 208 -21.60 -10.22 16.16
C GLU A 208 -22.21 -11.31 15.28
N TYR A 209 -21.85 -12.58 15.47
CA TYR A 209 -22.55 -13.72 14.86
C TYR A 209 -23.51 -14.32 15.86
N LYS A 210 -24.81 -14.34 15.58
CA LYS A 210 -25.80 -15.01 16.44
C LYS A 210 -26.15 -16.35 15.83
N LEU A 211 -25.94 -17.44 16.57
CA LEU A 211 -26.24 -18.80 16.09
C LEU A 211 -27.72 -18.99 15.72
N ILE A 212 -28.61 -18.30 16.43
CA ILE A 212 -30.06 -18.30 16.16
C ILE A 212 -30.39 -17.70 14.78
N ASN A 213 -29.59 -16.73 14.31
CA ASN A 213 -29.77 -16.03 13.02
C ASN A 213 -28.69 -16.43 11.99
N SER A 214 -28.22 -17.67 12.09
CA SER A 214 -27.02 -18.16 11.38
C SER A 214 -26.98 -17.86 9.88
N GLY A 215 -28.12 -17.87 9.17
CA GLY A 215 -28.15 -17.57 7.73
C GLY A 215 -27.73 -16.15 7.38
N VAL A 216 -28.37 -15.15 8.00
CA VAL A 216 -28.08 -13.72 7.75
C VAL A 216 -26.71 -13.34 8.30
N ASP A 217 -26.39 -13.80 9.52
CA ASP A 217 -25.12 -13.47 10.15
C ASP A 217 -23.92 -14.13 9.45
N ASN A 218 -24.11 -15.28 8.78
CA ASN A 218 -23.05 -15.89 7.95
C ASN A 218 -22.69 -14.98 6.78
N LYS A 219 -23.69 -14.41 6.09
CA LYS A 219 -23.46 -13.45 5.02
C LYS A 219 -22.75 -12.20 5.53
N LYS A 220 -23.18 -11.66 6.67
CA LYS A 220 -22.54 -10.50 7.31
C LYS A 220 -21.07 -10.78 7.67
N TYR A 221 -20.81 -11.92 8.31
CA TYR A 221 -19.45 -12.36 8.66
C TYR A 221 -18.57 -12.51 7.42
N PHE A 222 -19.11 -13.14 6.38
CA PHE A 222 -18.44 -13.29 5.11
C PHE A 222 -18.05 -11.92 4.52
N GLU A 223 -19.01 -10.98 4.50
CA GLU A 223 -18.81 -9.61 4.01
C GLU A 223 -17.81 -8.78 4.84
N ASN A 224 -17.53 -9.19 6.08
CA ASN A 224 -16.52 -8.58 6.95
C ASN A 224 -15.14 -9.21 6.81
N ILE A 225 -15.04 -10.55 6.78
CA ILE A 225 -13.76 -11.28 6.72
C ILE A 225 -13.08 -11.08 5.36
N LEU A 226 -13.84 -11.16 4.27
CA LEU A 226 -13.29 -11.06 2.91
C LEU A 226 -12.50 -9.76 2.68
N PRO A 227 -13.08 -8.55 2.89
CA PRO A 227 -12.33 -7.32 2.68
C PRO A 227 -11.20 -7.15 3.70
N MET A 228 -11.33 -7.71 4.91
CA MET A 228 -10.28 -7.66 5.92
C MET A 228 -9.04 -8.47 5.49
N PHE A 229 -9.21 -9.68 4.95
CA PHE A 229 -8.09 -10.44 4.40
C PHE A 229 -7.45 -9.75 3.21
N LEU A 230 -8.25 -9.30 2.24
CA LEU A 230 -7.74 -8.60 1.06
C LEU A 230 -7.01 -7.31 1.43
N TYR A 231 -7.48 -6.57 2.43
CA TYR A 231 -6.80 -5.37 2.92
C TYR A 231 -5.36 -5.66 3.36
N TYR A 232 -5.11 -6.68 4.17
CA TYR A 232 -3.75 -6.99 4.63
C TYR A 232 -2.86 -7.65 3.58
N ILE A 233 -3.45 -8.37 2.63
CA ILE A 233 -2.72 -8.92 1.49
C ILE A 233 -2.29 -7.78 0.55
N GLY A 234 -3.20 -6.82 0.28
CA GLY A 234 -2.89 -5.62 -0.49
C GLY A 234 -1.85 -4.75 0.22
N PHE A 235 -1.98 -4.58 1.53
CA PHE A 235 -1.01 -3.87 2.35
C PHE A 235 0.38 -4.53 2.31
N TYR A 236 0.44 -5.86 2.32
CA TYR A 236 1.69 -6.60 2.09
C TYR A 236 2.22 -6.36 0.67
N ALA A 237 1.37 -6.39 -0.35
CA ALA A 237 1.76 -6.12 -1.73
C ALA A 237 2.43 -4.75 -1.87
N ILE A 238 1.89 -3.73 -1.19
CA ILE A 238 2.53 -2.40 -1.11
C ILE A 238 3.90 -2.48 -0.44
N TYR A 239 4.02 -3.21 0.67
CA TYR A 239 5.26 -3.35 1.42
C TYR A 239 6.40 -4.02 0.62
N VAL A 240 6.07 -4.83 -0.38
CA VAL A 240 7.03 -5.48 -1.28
C VAL A 240 7.07 -4.86 -2.68
N ASP A 241 6.60 -3.61 -2.82
CA ASP A 241 6.59 -2.82 -4.06
C ASP A 241 5.83 -3.47 -5.25
N ARG A 242 4.86 -4.34 -4.96
CA ARG A 242 3.92 -4.93 -5.94
C ARG A 242 2.69 -4.04 -6.07
N PHE A 243 2.87 -2.82 -6.57
CA PHE A 243 1.82 -1.78 -6.58
C PHE A 243 0.61 -2.13 -7.44
N GLU A 244 0.81 -2.78 -8.58
CA GLU A 244 -0.28 -3.19 -9.49
C GLU A 244 -1.17 -4.25 -8.82
N ASP A 245 -0.57 -5.28 -8.22
CA ASP A 245 -1.30 -6.28 -7.44
C ASP A 245 -2.05 -5.64 -6.26
N ALA A 246 -1.42 -4.69 -5.56
CA ALA A 246 -2.07 -3.97 -4.48
C ALA A 246 -3.32 -3.22 -4.96
N LEU A 247 -3.26 -2.56 -6.12
CA LEU A 247 -4.41 -1.85 -6.70
C LEU A 247 -5.53 -2.81 -7.08
N GLU A 248 -5.21 -3.94 -7.71
CA GLU A 248 -6.18 -4.98 -8.07
C GLU A 248 -6.88 -5.58 -6.84
N ILE A 249 -6.14 -5.76 -5.74
CA ILE A 249 -6.66 -6.34 -4.49
C ILE A 249 -7.48 -5.32 -3.69
N MET A 250 -7.00 -4.08 -3.57
CA MET A 250 -7.58 -3.09 -2.64
C MET A 250 -8.69 -2.24 -3.26
N THR A 251 -8.69 -2.02 -4.57
CA THR A 251 -9.75 -1.23 -5.24
C THR A 251 -11.14 -1.86 -5.06
N PRO A 252 -11.34 -3.17 -5.28
CA PRO A 252 -12.67 -3.78 -5.20
C PRO A 252 -13.29 -3.76 -3.79
N ILE A 253 -12.47 -3.62 -2.74
CA ILE A 253 -12.94 -3.61 -1.36
C ILE A 253 -13.28 -2.20 -0.84
N TYR A 254 -12.90 -1.15 -1.56
CA TYR A 254 -13.18 0.23 -1.19
C TYR A 254 -14.65 0.59 -1.46
N LYS A 255 -15.31 1.18 -0.46
CA LYS A 255 -16.71 1.58 -0.56
C LYS A 255 -16.85 3.09 -0.36
N SER A 256 -16.90 3.84 -1.45
CA SER A 256 -17.01 5.32 -1.45
C SER A 256 -18.18 5.85 -0.63
N LYS A 257 -19.33 5.15 -0.59
CA LYS A 257 -20.48 5.56 0.23
C LYS A 257 -20.17 5.65 1.73
N ASN A 258 -19.21 4.85 2.20
CA ASN A 258 -18.85 4.79 3.62
C ASN A 258 -17.87 5.90 4.03
N THR A 259 -17.29 6.67 3.10
CA THR A 259 -16.44 7.82 3.44
C THR A 259 -17.25 9.08 3.76
N ILE A 260 -18.54 9.09 3.42
CA ILE A 260 -19.45 10.21 3.69
C ILE A 260 -19.79 10.23 5.18
N VAL A 261 -19.43 11.34 5.85
CA VAL A 261 -19.71 11.54 7.27
C VAL A 261 -21.05 12.27 7.42
N PRO A 262 -22.03 11.70 8.13
CA PRO A 262 -23.30 12.38 8.35
C PRO A 262 -23.12 13.58 9.28
N ILE A 263 -23.79 14.69 8.93
CA ILE A 263 -23.89 15.88 9.77
C ILE A 263 -24.83 15.55 10.92
N SER A 264 -24.33 15.60 12.16
CA SER A 264 -25.14 15.32 13.35
C SER A 264 -25.87 16.56 13.85
N LYS A 265 -25.26 17.74 13.73
CA LYS A 265 -25.84 19.01 14.15
C LYS A 265 -25.28 20.16 13.32
N LYS A 266 -26.11 21.13 12.97
CA LYS A 266 -25.69 22.39 12.34
C LYS A 266 -26.25 23.56 13.16
N GLU A 267 -25.38 24.30 13.83
CA GLU A 267 -25.72 25.52 14.56
C GLU A 267 -24.97 26.70 13.94
N GLY A 268 -25.67 27.50 13.13
CA GLY A 268 -25.07 28.56 12.34
C GLY A 268 -23.98 28.01 11.41
N ASN A 269 -22.73 28.47 11.63
CA ASN A 269 -21.54 28.03 10.88
C ASN A 269 -20.82 26.81 11.50
N LYS A 270 -21.26 26.31 12.66
CA LYS A 270 -20.67 25.13 13.29
C LYS A 270 -21.39 23.87 12.83
N ILE A 271 -20.63 22.93 12.29
CA ILE A 271 -21.09 21.61 11.88
C ILE A 271 -20.46 20.60 12.82
N GLU A 272 -21.31 19.85 13.53
CA GLU A 272 -20.88 18.70 14.31
C GLU A 272 -21.01 17.45 13.42
N LEU A 273 -19.95 16.64 13.41
CA LEU A 273 -19.85 15.42 12.61
C LEU A 273 -19.73 14.21 13.53
N LYS A 274 -20.56 13.19 13.31
CA LYS A 274 -20.47 11.93 14.05
C LYS A 274 -19.64 10.91 13.26
N LEU A 275 -18.35 10.85 13.56
CA LEU A 275 -17.41 9.91 12.94
C LEU A 275 -17.60 8.50 13.53
N LYS A 276 -18.01 7.54 12.70
CA LYS A 276 -18.00 6.12 13.08
C LYS A 276 -16.64 5.50 12.73
N PRO A 277 -16.18 4.46 13.46
CA PRO A 277 -14.95 3.74 13.13
C PRO A 277 -14.90 3.23 11.67
N LEU A 278 -16.04 2.85 11.09
CA LEU A 278 -16.16 2.49 9.68
C LEU A 278 -15.81 3.63 8.73
N ASN A 279 -16.26 4.86 9.00
CA ASN A 279 -15.92 6.02 8.17
C ASN A 279 -14.41 6.27 8.19
N ILE A 280 -13.78 6.13 9.36
CA ILE A 280 -12.34 6.31 9.54
C ILE A 280 -11.56 5.23 8.79
N ALA A 281 -11.97 3.96 8.89
CA ALA A 281 -11.32 2.85 8.18
C ALA A 281 -11.41 2.99 6.65
N GLU A 282 -12.54 3.45 6.13
CA GLU A 282 -12.75 3.65 4.68
C GLU A 282 -12.01 4.90 4.17
N ALA A 283 -11.98 5.99 4.94
CA ALA A 283 -11.16 7.17 4.63
C ALA A 283 -9.66 6.84 4.63
N ARG A 284 -9.24 5.95 5.54
CA ARG A 284 -7.87 5.43 5.59
C ARG A 284 -7.54 4.63 4.33
N LEU A 285 -8.42 3.72 3.92
CA LEU A 285 -8.28 2.97 2.66
C LEU A 285 -8.24 3.91 1.45
N ALA A 286 -9.10 4.92 1.38
CA ALA A 286 -9.08 5.93 0.32
C ALA A 286 -7.72 6.64 0.24
N THR A 287 -7.16 7.03 1.39
CA THR A 287 -5.83 7.67 1.45
C THR A 287 -4.74 6.75 0.92
N ILE A 288 -4.76 5.47 1.32
CA ILE A 288 -3.80 4.47 0.84
C ILE A 288 -3.93 4.28 -0.67
N LEU A 289 -5.15 4.18 -1.20
CA LEU A 289 -5.39 4.03 -2.63
C LEU A 289 -4.90 5.26 -3.42
N VAL A 290 -5.19 6.48 -2.96
CA VAL A 290 -4.67 7.70 -3.60
C VAL A 290 -3.14 7.66 -3.66
N ASP A 291 -2.48 7.39 -2.54
CA ASP A 291 -1.01 7.30 -2.52
C ASP A 291 -0.50 6.20 -3.47
N LEU A 292 -1.16 5.04 -3.48
CA LEU A 292 -0.79 3.90 -4.31
C LEU A 292 -0.93 4.19 -5.81
N PHE A 293 -2.01 4.85 -6.24
CA PHE A 293 -2.18 5.28 -7.62
C PHE A 293 -1.08 6.25 -8.06
N PHE A 294 -0.70 7.20 -7.20
CA PHE A 294 0.41 8.12 -7.47
C PHE A 294 1.73 7.37 -7.64
N TYR A 295 2.03 6.41 -6.74
CA TYR A 295 3.25 5.61 -6.85
C TYR A 295 3.27 4.75 -8.11
N ALA A 296 2.16 4.08 -8.43
CA ALA A 296 2.05 3.27 -9.63
C ALA A 296 2.24 4.14 -10.90
N ALA A 297 1.64 5.33 -10.94
CA ALA A 297 1.81 6.27 -12.05
C ALA A 297 3.26 6.77 -12.20
N ILE A 298 3.88 7.21 -11.10
CA ILE A 298 5.28 7.69 -11.12
C ILE A 298 6.23 6.57 -11.55
N PHE A 299 6.04 5.36 -11.02
CA PHE A 299 6.90 4.22 -11.33
C PHE A 299 6.76 3.76 -12.79
N SER A 300 5.54 3.71 -13.33
CA SER A 300 5.33 3.44 -14.76
C SER A 300 5.93 4.54 -15.63
N TYR A 301 5.80 5.81 -15.24
CA TYR A 301 6.41 6.92 -15.96
C TYR A 301 7.94 6.82 -16.01
N GLN A 302 8.59 6.47 -14.88
CA GLN A 302 10.03 6.24 -14.82
C GLN A 302 10.51 5.08 -15.71
N LYS A 303 9.63 4.14 -16.03
CA LYS A 303 9.88 3.06 -17.00
C LYS A 303 9.55 3.42 -18.44
N SER A 304 9.25 4.70 -18.71
CA SER A 304 8.78 5.19 -20.00
C SER A 304 7.43 4.59 -20.44
N GLU A 305 6.62 4.10 -19.50
CA GLU A 305 5.26 3.58 -19.75
C GLU A 305 4.21 4.70 -19.55
N THR A 306 4.34 5.81 -20.27
CA THR A 306 3.54 7.04 -20.05
C THR A 306 2.03 6.81 -20.19
N GLU A 307 1.59 5.97 -21.13
CA GLU A 307 0.17 5.60 -21.28
C GLU A 307 -0.38 4.87 -20.06
N LYS A 308 0.41 3.95 -19.49
CA LYS A 308 0.06 3.22 -18.28
C LYS A 308 -0.01 4.17 -17.07
N ALA A 309 0.92 5.11 -16.98
CA ALA A 309 0.92 6.14 -15.95
C ALA A 309 -0.34 7.03 -16.01
N LEU A 310 -0.73 7.48 -17.20
CA LEU A 310 -1.97 8.24 -17.42
C LEU A 310 -3.21 7.41 -17.05
N THR A 311 -3.22 6.12 -17.41
CA THR A 311 -4.32 5.20 -17.11
C THR A 311 -4.54 5.05 -15.60
N TYR A 312 -3.48 4.99 -14.79
CA TYR A 312 -3.61 4.97 -13.33
C TYR A 312 -4.32 6.21 -12.79
N PHE A 313 -4.01 7.41 -13.31
CA PHE A 313 -4.70 8.61 -12.86
C PHE A 313 -6.15 8.71 -13.36
N LYS A 314 -6.45 8.29 -14.59
CA LYS A 314 -7.85 8.18 -15.07
C LYS A 314 -8.66 7.25 -14.16
N ARG A 315 -8.10 6.09 -13.82
CA ARG A 315 -8.74 5.11 -12.92
C ARG A 315 -8.90 5.66 -11.49
N LEU A 316 -7.93 6.42 -10.97
CA LEU A 316 -8.07 7.10 -9.68
C LEU A 316 -9.27 8.06 -9.68
N GLU A 317 -9.47 8.83 -10.75
CA GLU A 317 -10.58 9.77 -10.87
C GLU A 317 -11.95 9.09 -10.86
N GLU A 318 -12.06 7.91 -11.47
CA GLU A 318 -13.29 7.10 -11.44
C GLU A 318 -13.63 6.59 -10.04
N ILE A 319 -12.61 6.20 -9.26
CA ILE A 319 -12.79 5.55 -7.95
C ILE A 319 -12.91 6.59 -6.83
N ILE A 320 -12.06 7.62 -6.84
CA ILE A 320 -11.93 8.64 -5.79
C ILE A 320 -11.94 10.01 -6.47
N LYS A 321 -13.14 10.57 -6.63
CA LYS A 321 -13.34 11.87 -7.31
C LYS A 321 -12.63 13.03 -6.62
N THR A 322 -12.62 13.04 -5.29
CA THR A 322 -12.08 14.13 -4.46
C THR A 322 -10.99 13.63 -3.52
N HIS A 323 -9.80 14.19 -3.61
CA HIS A 323 -8.68 13.90 -2.72
C HIS A 323 -7.68 15.07 -2.63
N PRO A 324 -6.83 15.15 -1.59
CA PRO A 324 -5.93 16.30 -1.40
C PRO A 324 -4.90 16.50 -2.51
N LYS A 325 -4.52 15.42 -3.21
CA LYS A 325 -3.55 15.44 -4.31
C LYS A 325 -4.16 15.71 -5.70
N LYS A 326 -5.39 16.23 -5.78
CA LYS A 326 -6.10 16.36 -7.06
C LYS A 326 -5.40 17.33 -8.02
N PHE A 327 -4.83 18.41 -7.48
CA PHE A 327 -3.99 19.34 -8.23
C PHE A 327 -2.78 18.63 -8.86
N ASP A 328 -1.97 17.94 -8.06
CA ASP A 328 -0.77 17.22 -8.53
C ASP A 328 -1.10 16.13 -9.55
N GLN A 329 -2.27 15.49 -9.41
CA GLN A 329 -2.79 14.52 -10.39
C GLN A 329 -2.96 15.21 -11.75
N TYR A 330 -3.70 16.33 -11.80
CA TYR A 330 -3.98 17.01 -13.06
C TYR A 330 -2.74 17.61 -13.72
N ILE A 331 -1.80 18.15 -12.93
CA ILE A 331 -0.49 18.58 -13.45
C ILE A 331 0.25 17.40 -14.12
N SER A 332 0.24 16.23 -13.50
CA SER A 332 0.89 15.04 -14.05
C SER A 332 0.17 14.51 -15.29
N MET A 333 -1.17 14.50 -15.28
CA MET A 333 -1.99 14.11 -16.44
C MET A 333 -1.77 15.05 -17.62
N ALA A 334 -1.59 16.36 -17.39
CA ALA A 334 -1.27 17.32 -18.43
C ALA A 334 0.07 16.97 -19.11
N ARG A 335 1.13 16.73 -18.31
CA ARG A 335 2.45 16.30 -18.82
C ARG A 335 2.36 14.99 -19.61
N TYR A 336 1.72 13.97 -19.04
CA TYR A 336 1.62 12.66 -19.71
C TYR A 336 0.82 12.73 -21.01
N SER A 337 -0.25 13.52 -21.05
CA SER A 337 -1.04 13.71 -22.27
C SER A 337 -0.23 14.41 -23.35
N TYR A 338 0.56 15.44 -22.99
CA TYR A 338 1.47 16.10 -23.91
C TYR A 338 2.52 15.13 -24.48
N GLU A 339 3.17 14.34 -23.63
CA GLU A 339 4.19 13.37 -24.06
C GLU A 339 3.62 12.23 -24.92
N LEU A 340 2.31 12.00 -24.85
CA LEU A 340 1.55 11.11 -25.74
C LEU A 340 1.03 11.83 -27.00
N ASN A 341 1.52 13.03 -27.29
CA ASN A 341 1.11 13.88 -28.41
C ASN A 341 -0.36 14.28 -28.42
N ASN A 342 -1.00 14.34 -27.25
CA ASN A 342 -2.37 14.81 -27.08
C ASN A 342 -2.37 16.16 -26.37
N LEU A 343 -2.17 17.22 -27.15
CA LEU A 343 -2.07 18.60 -26.67
C LEU A 343 -3.41 19.11 -26.09
N ASP A 344 -4.53 18.73 -26.70
CA ASP A 344 -5.85 19.17 -26.25
C ASP A 344 -6.15 18.66 -24.82
N ASP A 345 -5.90 17.37 -24.56
CA ASP A 345 -6.03 16.83 -23.20
C ASP A 345 -5.01 17.46 -22.25
N ALA A 346 -3.79 17.75 -22.71
CA ALA A 346 -2.77 18.41 -21.88
C ALA A 346 -3.23 19.79 -21.40
N ILE A 347 -3.77 20.60 -22.30
CA ILE A 347 -4.34 21.92 -22.00
C ILE A 347 -5.53 21.77 -21.04
N LYS A 348 -6.46 20.87 -21.36
CA LYS A 348 -7.65 20.61 -20.53
C LYS A 348 -7.30 20.23 -19.09
N TYR A 349 -6.35 19.30 -18.89
CA TYR A 349 -5.94 18.94 -17.53
C TYR A 349 -5.24 20.09 -16.81
N ASN A 350 -4.50 20.93 -17.52
CA ASN A 350 -3.91 22.13 -16.93
C ASN A 350 -4.98 23.15 -16.50
N GLU A 351 -6.04 23.34 -17.28
CA GLU A 351 -7.19 24.18 -16.92
C GLU A 351 -7.90 23.65 -15.67
N LEU A 352 -8.14 22.34 -15.61
CA LEU A 352 -8.71 21.70 -14.41
C LEU A 352 -7.80 21.86 -13.17
N ALA A 353 -6.47 21.81 -13.34
CA ALA A 353 -5.54 22.11 -12.25
C ALA A 353 -5.59 23.60 -11.85
N GLN A 354 -5.77 24.51 -12.81
CA GLN A 354 -5.88 25.95 -12.57
C GLN A 354 -7.15 26.31 -11.79
N GLU A 355 -8.27 25.61 -12.02
CA GLU A 355 -9.49 25.78 -11.24
C GLU A 355 -9.27 25.47 -9.75
N LEU A 356 -8.40 24.51 -9.43
CA LEU A 356 -8.08 24.12 -8.06
C LEU A 356 -7.09 25.11 -7.41
N GLU A 357 -6.02 25.47 -8.12
CA GLU A 357 -4.99 26.38 -7.62
C GLU A 357 -4.57 27.42 -8.68
N PRO A 358 -5.32 28.53 -8.84
CA PRO A 358 -5.17 29.46 -9.98
C PRO A 358 -3.86 30.24 -9.99
N ASN A 359 -3.15 30.29 -8.86
CA ASN A 359 -1.91 31.05 -8.69
C ASN A 359 -0.68 30.16 -8.42
N ASN A 360 -0.77 28.86 -8.73
CA ASN A 360 0.34 27.93 -8.54
C ASN A 360 1.37 28.05 -9.67
N GLU A 361 2.66 27.99 -9.33
CA GLU A 361 3.74 28.14 -10.30
C GLU A 361 3.76 27.06 -11.39
N ALA A 362 3.26 25.85 -11.12
CA ALA A 362 3.17 24.76 -12.09
C ALA A 362 2.22 25.12 -13.25
N ILE A 363 1.13 25.83 -12.93
CA ILE A 363 0.17 26.33 -13.92
C ILE A 363 0.83 27.35 -14.83
N PHE A 364 1.55 28.32 -14.25
CA PHE A 364 2.26 29.32 -15.04
C PHE A 364 3.35 28.70 -15.90
N LEU A 365 4.06 27.70 -15.39
CA LEU A 365 5.06 26.96 -16.15
C LEU A 365 4.44 26.25 -17.35
N ASN A 366 3.34 25.53 -17.16
CA ASN A 366 2.63 24.83 -18.24
C ASN A 366 2.06 25.80 -19.27
N ILE A 367 1.42 26.90 -18.85
CA ILE A 367 0.93 27.93 -19.80
C ILE A 367 2.10 28.56 -20.55
N GLY A 368 3.22 28.85 -19.86
CA GLY A 368 4.45 29.32 -20.48
C GLY A 368 4.94 28.35 -21.55
N PHE A 369 4.97 27.05 -21.25
CA PHE A 369 5.34 26.00 -22.20
C PHE A 369 4.37 25.91 -23.39
N PHE A 370 3.06 25.91 -23.18
CA PHE A 370 2.08 25.93 -24.27
C PHE A 370 2.19 27.20 -25.14
N SER A 371 2.61 28.31 -24.54
CA SER A 371 2.88 29.55 -25.28
C SER A 371 4.08 29.41 -26.23
N ILE A 372 5.10 28.62 -25.85
CA ILE A 372 6.22 28.27 -26.76
C ILE A 372 5.68 27.50 -27.97
N LEU A 373 4.82 26.50 -27.74
CA LEU A 373 4.24 25.69 -28.81
C LEU A 373 3.41 26.54 -29.79
N ASN A 374 2.62 27.46 -29.25
CA ASN A 374 1.74 28.34 -30.01
C ASN A 374 2.40 29.64 -30.51
N ASP A 375 3.70 29.83 -30.25
CA ASP A 375 4.44 31.05 -30.57
C ASP A 375 3.86 32.35 -29.97
N ASP A 376 3.22 32.24 -28.80
CA ASP A 376 2.58 33.34 -28.06
C ASP A 376 3.56 34.01 -27.08
N LYS A 377 4.29 34.99 -27.62
CA LYS A 377 5.39 35.70 -26.95
C LYS A 377 4.95 36.45 -25.70
N GLU A 378 3.76 37.06 -25.75
CA GLU A 378 3.22 37.84 -24.65
C GLU A 378 2.81 36.95 -23.48
N LYS A 379 2.08 35.85 -23.75
CA LYS A 379 1.71 34.90 -22.70
C LYS A 379 2.92 34.19 -22.11
N PHE A 380 3.92 33.86 -22.93
CA PHE A 380 5.19 33.33 -22.45
C PHE A 380 5.82 34.28 -21.42
N CYS A 381 6.03 35.54 -21.80
CA CYS A 381 6.64 36.54 -20.93
C CYS A 381 5.84 36.80 -19.65
N LEU A 382 4.51 36.91 -19.76
CA LEU A 382 3.63 37.13 -18.61
C LEU A 382 3.75 36.00 -17.59
N ASN A 383 3.75 34.74 -18.03
CA ASN A 383 3.79 33.59 -17.13
C ASN A 383 5.17 33.38 -16.53
N TYR A 384 6.25 33.58 -17.28
CA TYR A 384 7.61 33.56 -16.72
C TYR A 384 7.83 34.69 -15.70
N TYR A 385 7.23 35.85 -15.92
CA TYR A 385 7.22 36.93 -14.92
C TYR A 385 6.46 36.54 -13.64
N ARG A 386 5.33 35.83 -13.76
CA ARG A 386 4.57 35.31 -12.61
C ARG A 386 5.38 34.27 -11.83
N ILE A 387 6.06 33.36 -12.52
CA ILE A 387 7.01 32.39 -11.90
C ILE A 387 8.10 33.15 -11.14
N PHE A 388 8.72 34.16 -11.77
CA PHE A 388 9.75 34.97 -11.11
C PHE A 388 9.22 35.68 -9.85
N LYS A 389 8.01 36.22 -9.87
CA LYS A 389 7.40 36.82 -8.67
C LYS A 389 7.15 35.81 -7.55
N ALA A 390 6.76 34.59 -7.90
CA ALA A 390 6.46 33.52 -6.94
C ALA A 390 7.70 32.73 -6.48
N ARG A 391 8.89 33.01 -7.04
CA ARG A 391 10.11 32.18 -6.89
C ARG A 391 10.47 31.80 -5.45
N SER A 392 10.28 32.70 -4.49
CA SER A 392 10.64 32.47 -3.08
C SER A 392 9.75 31.43 -2.37
N LYS A 393 8.60 31.08 -2.97
CA LYS A 393 7.64 30.11 -2.44
C LYS A 393 7.58 28.84 -3.28
N SER A 394 8.39 28.74 -4.34
CA SER A 394 8.29 27.63 -5.28
C SER A 394 8.68 26.31 -4.63
N LYS A 395 7.92 25.26 -4.95
CA LYS A 395 8.17 23.88 -4.51
C LYS A 395 8.48 22.92 -5.67
N LEU A 396 8.57 23.44 -6.89
CA LEU A 396 8.87 22.64 -8.06
C LEU A 396 10.28 22.08 -8.00
N ASN A 397 10.45 20.88 -8.55
CA ASN A 397 11.76 20.32 -8.81
C ASN A 397 12.34 20.94 -10.09
N TRP A 398 13.01 22.09 -9.95
CA TRP A 398 13.54 22.84 -11.09
C TRP A 398 14.62 22.10 -11.90
N VAL A 399 15.25 21.07 -11.33
CA VAL A 399 16.18 20.20 -12.06
C VAL A 399 15.41 19.33 -13.07
N ASP A 400 14.31 18.72 -12.67
CA ASP A 400 13.43 17.94 -13.58
C ASP A 400 12.78 18.85 -14.64
N VAL A 401 12.37 20.06 -14.24
CA VAL A 401 11.82 21.03 -15.20
C VAL A 401 12.88 21.43 -16.24
N LEU A 402 14.12 21.71 -15.84
CA LEU A 402 15.20 22.05 -16.76
C LEU A 402 15.50 20.90 -17.71
N ASP A 403 15.63 19.67 -17.20
CA ASP A 403 15.85 18.47 -18.01
C ASP A 403 14.73 18.28 -19.05
N PHE A 404 13.47 18.46 -18.64
CA PHE A 404 12.34 18.42 -19.56
C PHE A 404 12.47 19.48 -20.66
N GLN A 405 12.79 20.73 -20.31
CA GLN A 405 12.91 21.82 -21.31
C GLN A 405 14.04 21.58 -22.31
N LEU A 406 15.20 21.11 -21.86
CA LEU A 406 16.31 20.75 -22.74
C LEU A 406 15.92 19.64 -23.72
N LYS A 407 15.21 18.60 -23.25
CA LYS A 407 14.67 17.55 -24.13
C LYS A 407 13.69 18.08 -25.17
N GLN A 408 12.86 19.07 -24.81
CA GLN A 408 11.94 19.69 -25.77
C GLN A 408 12.67 20.60 -26.76
N GLN A 409 13.73 21.31 -26.33
CA GLN A 409 14.57 22.12 -27.21
C GLN A 409 15.20 21.28 -28.32
N GLU A 410 15.69 20.07 -28.00
CA GLU A 410 16.24 19.15 -29.01
C GLU A 410 15.20 18.72 -30.05
N LYS A 411 13.94 18.55 -29.63
CA LYS A 411 12.81 18.14 -30.49
C LYS A 411 12.25 19.29 -31.32
N LEU A 412 12.16 20.48 -30.74
CA LEU A 412 11.48 21.66 -31.30
C LEU A 412 12.51 22.74 -31.67
N LYS A 413 13.38 22.42 -32.63
CA LYS A 413 14.51 23.29 -33.02
C LYS A 413 14.06 24.65 -33.57
N ASP A 414 12.86 24.73 -34.13
CA ASP A 414 12.25 25.99 -34.59
C ASP A 414 11.87 26.93 -33.43
N LYS A 415 11.78 26.42 -32.20
CA LYS A 415 11.47 27.16 -30.98
C LYS A 415 12.69 27.44 -30.11
N ASP A 416 13.90 27.26 -30.63
CA ASP A 416 15.16 27.39 -29.90
C ASP A 416 15.30 28.72 -29.14
N ARG A 417 14.81 29.82 -29.72
CA ARG A 417 14.80 31.12 -29.04
C ARG A 417 13.98 31.14 -27.75
N TYR A 418 12.87 30.44 -27.65
CA TYR A 418 12.16 30.36 -26.36
C TYR A 418 12.93 29.53 -25.35
N PHE A 419 13.45 28.38 -25.80
CA PHE A 419 14.13 27.44 -24.94
C PHE A 419 15.47 27.97 -24.41
N ASN A 420 16.24 28.71 -25.21
CA ASN A 420 17.45 29.39 -24.75
C ASN A 420 17.15 30.35 -23.59
N PHE A 421 16.11 31.17 -23.72
CA PHE A 421 15.70 32.05 -22.62
C PHE A 421 15.16 31.26 -21.43
N SER A 422 14.30 30.28 -21.67
CA SER A 422 13.59 29.57 -20.60
C SER A 422 14.51 28.70 -19.75
N THR A 423 15.45 27.99 -20.38
CA THR A 423 16.46 27.16 -19.70
C THR A 423 17.45 28.05 -18.94
N GLY A 424 17.95 29.13 -19.57
CA GLY A 424 18.78 30.13 -18.91
C GLY A 424 18.08 30.81 -17.73
N PHE A 425 16.79 31.10 -17.87
CA PHE A 425 15.96 31.62 -16.79
C PHE A 425 15.87 30.65 -15.61
N ILE A 426 15.60 29.36 -15.86
CA ILE A 426 15.49 28.35 -14.80
C ILE A 426 16.84 28.22 -14.09
N ASP A 427 17.93 28.10 -14.84
CA ASP A 427 19.27 27.99 -14.28
C ASP A 427 19.59 29.20 -13.39
N TYR A 428 19.43 30.42 -13.91
CA TYR A 428 19.74 31.65 -13.18
C TYR A 428 18.82 31.90 -11.97
N VAL A 429 17.53 31.60 -12.07
CA VAL A 429 16.58 31.95 -11.00
C VAL A 429 16.57 30.91 -9.89
N PHE A 430 16.71 29.62 -10.23
CA PHE A 430 16.44 28.53 -9.29
C PHE A 430 17.63 27.63 -8.98
N LEU A 431 18.61 27.48 -9.89
CA LEU A 431 19.70 26.51 -9.72
C LEU A 431 21.04 27.19 -9.39
N ASN A 432 21.50 28.08 -10.26
CA ASN A 432 22.81 28.73 -10.22
C ASN A 432 22.70 30.27 -10.20
N PRO A 433 22.16 30.87 -9.12
CA PRO A 433 21.84 32.29 -9.10
C PRO A 433 23.03 33.25 -9.13
N MET A 434 24.25 32.74 -8.94
CA MET A 434 25.50 33.50 -8.98
C MET A 434 26.07 33.64 -10.40
N ASN A 435 25.64 32.80 -11.35
CA ASN A 435 26.09 32.83 -12.73
C ASN A 435 25.35 33.92 -13.53
N THR A 436 25.60 35.18 -13.17
CA THR A 436 24.88 36.33 -13.76
C THR A 436 25.35 36.60 -15.18
N ASP A 437 26.63 36.37 -15.48
CA ASP A 437 27.23 36.67 -16.78
C ASP A 437 26.59 35.80 -17.89
N SER A 438 26.40 34.50 -17.64
CA SER A 438 25.76 33.60 -18.60
C SER A 438 24.31 33.97 -18.91
N PHE A 439 23.52 34.37 -17.89
CA PHE A 439 22.15 34.81 -18.15
C PHE A 439 22.09 36.20 -18.81
N GLN A 440 23.03 37.09 -18.48
CA GLN A 440 23.15 38.40 -19.13
C GLN A 440 23.45 38.25 -20.63
N GLU A 441 24.36 37.36 -21.01
CA GLU A 441 24.65 37.04 -22.41
C GLU A 441 23.41 36.53 -23.16
N ILE A 442 22.63 35.63 -22.53
CA ILE A 442 21.36 35.16 -23.09
C ILE A 442 20.41 36.34 -23.32
N VAL A 443 20.21 37.20 -22.33
CA VAL A 443 19.30 38.37 -22.45
C VAL A 443 19.79 39.34 -23.55
N ASP A 444 21.09 39.62 -23.62
CA ASP A 444 21.65 40.54 -24.60
C ASP A 444 21.53 40.03 -26.04
N SER A 445 21.43 38.72 -26.25
CA SER A 445 21.15 38.14 -27.57
C SER A 445 19.81 38.58 -28.18
N TYR A 446 18.85 39.02 -27.36
CA TYR A 446 17.53 39.51 -27.80
C TYR A 446 17.48 41.04 -27.96
N LYS A 447 18.54 41.79 -27.60
CA LYS A 447 18.52 43.26 -27.52
C LYS A 447 18.13 43.96 -28.83
N SER A 448 18.52 43.38 -29.97
CA SER A 448 18.26 43.94 -31.29
C SER A 448 17.08 43.25 -32.00
N ASP A 449 16.39 42.35 -31.33
CA ASP A 449 15.31 41.56 -31.89
C ASP A 449 13.94 42.19 -31.58
N VAL A 450 13.36 42.87 -32.57
CA VAL A 450 12.06 43.55 -32.45
C VAL A 450 10.95 42.55 -32.13
N GLU A 451 11.01 41.35 -32.70
CA GLU A 451 9.99 40.32 -32.52
C GLU A 451 10.02 39.78 -31.08
N TYR A 452 11.20 39.62 -30.49
CA TYR A 452 11.41 39.09 -29.15
C TYR A 452 11.67 40.15 -28.08
N ASN A 453 11.33 41.41 -28.36
CA ASN A 453 11.56 42.52 -27.43
C ASN A 453 10.90 42.32 -26.05
N CYS A 454 9.75 41.64 -25.99
CA CYS A 454 9.12 41.31 -24.71
C CYS A 454 9.98 40.38 -23.83
N ILE A 455 10.71 39.43 -24.43
CA ILE A 455 11.64 38.53 -23.74
C ILE A 455 12.85 39.32 -23.23
N TYR A 456 13.38 40.23 -24.06
CA TYR A 456 14.46 41.13 -23.65
C TYR A 456 14.08 41.97 -22.42
N GLU A 457 12.91 42.62 -22.45
CA GLU A 457 12.41 43.42 -21.33
C GLU A 457 12.18 42.60 -20.05
N LEU A 458 11.65 41.37 -20.19
CA LEU A 458 11.52 40.45 -19.08
C LEU A 458 12.88 40.11 -18.46
N GLY A 459 13.86 39.72 -19.28
CA GLY A 459 15.21 39.38 -18.84
C GLY A 459 15.86 40.52 -18.05
N ARG A 460 15.81 41.75 -18.59
CA ARG A 460 16.30 42.95 -17.89
C ARG A 460 15.61 43.19 -16.55
N LYS A 461 14.30 42.99 -16.49
CA LYS A 461 13.52 43.16 -15.25
C LYS A 461 13.91 42.14 -14.19
N ILE A 462 14.26 40.93 -14.58
CA ILE A 462 14.73 39.87 -13.68
C ILE A 462 16.11 40.22 -13.12
N LEU A 463 17.05 40.59 -14.00
CA LEU A 463 18.42 41.00 -13.63
C LEU A 463 18.43 42.20 -12.68
N SER A 464 17.66 43.25 -12.98
CA SER A 464 17.59 44.46 -12.15
C SER A 464 17.00 44.25 -10.75
N ASN A 465 16.03 43.35 -10.59
CA ASN A 465 15.42 43.08 -9.28
C ASN A 465 16.36 42.31 -8.34
N LYS A 466 17.18 41.38 -8.86
CA LYS A 466 18.10 40.58 -8.03
C LYS A 466 19.29 41.41 -7.54
N ILE A 467 19.76 42.38 -8.33
CA ILE A 467 20.78 43.37 -7.94
C ILE A 467 20.32 44.23 -6.74
N ASN A 468 19.00 44.41 -6.56
CA ASN A 468 18.45 45.16 -5.43
C ASN A 468 18.24 44.29 -4.18
N GLU A 469 18.08 42.98 -4.31
CA GLU A 469 18.01 42.04 -3.17
C GLU A 469 19.40 41.75 -2.58
N SER A 470 20.48 41.87 -3.36
CA SER A 470 21.87 41.68 -2.90
C SER A 470 22.50 42.92 -2.23
N LYS A 471 21.83 44.08 -2.23
CA LYS A 471 22.25 45.24 -1.43
C LYS A 471 21.81 45.00 0.03
N PRO A 472 22.74 44.84 0.99
CA PRO A 472 22.35 44.68 2.39
C PRO A 472 21.60 45.94 2.83
N ASN A 473 20.38 45.75 3.34
CA ASN A 473 19.70 46.75 4.13
C ASN A 473 20.55 47.01 5.38
N ILE A 474 21.46 47.97 5.31
CA ILE A 474 22.19 48.49 6.48
C ILE A 474 21.16 49.29 7.30
N LYS A 475 20.29 48.58 8.03
CA LYS A 475 19.67 49.15 9.21
C LYS A 475 20.77 49.25 10.26
N THR A 476 21.37 50.42 10.36
CA THR A 476 22.25 50.82 11.46
C THR A 476 21.55 50.50 12.79
N GLN A 477 22.00 49.45 13.48
CA GLN A 477 21.61 49.20 14.86
C GLN A 477 22.25 50.25 15.78
N PRO A 478 21.55 50.78 16.79
CA PRO A 478 22.15 51.70 17.75
C PRO A 478 23.21 50.97 18.59
N ARG A 479 24.38 51.59 18.74
CA ARG A 479 25.48 51.11 19.60
C ARG A 479 25.00 50.87 21.05
N ILE A 480 24.91 49.60 21.45
CA ILE A 480 24.73 49.22 22.86
C ILE A 480 26.09 49.31 23.57
N LYS A 481 26.22 50.27 24.50
CA LYS A 481 27.38 50.41 25.41
C LYS A 481 27.47 49.17 26.33
N ARG A 482 28.56 48.40 26.21
CA ARG A 482 28.88 47.28 27.11
C ARG A 482 29.37 47.80 28.48
N ASN A 483 28.58 47.62 29.53
CA ASN A 483 29.06 47.74 30.91
C ASN A 483 29.81 46.46 31.34
N LYS A 484 31.11 46.62 31.63
CA LYS A 484 31.98 45.57 32.19
C LYS A 484 31.63 45.28 33.65
N LYS A 485 31.14 44.06 33.97
CA LYS A 485 31.13 43.55 35.36
C LYS A 485 32.42 42.79 35.65
N LYS A 486 33.19 43.32 36.62
CA LYS A 486 34.39 42.71 37.22
C LYS A 486 34.05 41.39 37.93
N LYS A 487 34.74 40.29 37.60
CA LYS A 487 34.77 39.05 38.39
C LYS A 487 35.63 39.28 39.65
N ARG A 488 35.04 39.15 40.84
CA ARG A 488 35.77 38.99 42.11
C ARG A 488 36.13 37.50 42.27
N LYS A 489 37.43 37.20 42.42
CA LYS A 489 37.95 35.90 42.87
C LYS A 489 37.63 35.73 44.36
N ARG A 490 37.13 34.56 44.75
CA ARG A 490 37.02 34.15 46.16
C ARG A 490 38.40 33.69 46.66
N LYS A 491 38.78 34.11 47.87
CA LYS A 491 39.49 33.26 48.82
C LYS A 491 38.42 32.63 49.71
#